data_AF-A0A2C6MDD7-F1
#
_entry.id   AF-A0A2C6MDD7-F1
#
_cell.length_a   1.000
_cell.length_b   1.000
_cell.length_c   1.000
_cell.angle_alpha   90.00
_cell.angle_beta   90.00
_cell.angle_gamma   90.00
#
_symmetry.space_group_name_H-M   'P 1'
#
loop_
_entity.id
_entity.type
_entity.pdbx_description
1 polymer ?
#
loop_
_entity_poly.entity_id
_entity_poly.type
_entity_poly.pdbx_seq_one_letter_code
_entity_poly.pdbx_strand_id
1 'polypeptide(L)'
;MVNFLASSYNERIGILDIITNGTIVPDERTLKSLSRSNKVGIIVDNYGPALSKSVQQITDALNTFGIKHIVRKYYGEDAYYNGWIDMSDLSKRHRTEDENKSVYKRCIFSEKFQRFLIVDGKMYICAVCKRCESLNLVNAHIDRIDLFDDLLSKEQKKNK
;
A
#
# COMPACT_ATOMS: atom_id res chain seq x y z
N MET A 1 -14.12 -6.32 6.97
CA MET A 1 -13.67 -5.24 6.06
C MET A 1 -13.63 -5.68 4.61
N VAL A 2 -12.77 -6.65 4.23
CA VAL A 2 -12.61 -7.06 2.81
C VAL A 2 -13.92 -7.55 2.18
N ASN A 3 -14.70 -8.37 2.90
CA ASN A 3 -16.00 -8.83 2.43
C ASN A 3 -16.95 -7.66 2.12
N PHE A 4 -16.95 -6.62 2.96
CA PHE A 4 -17.79 -5.44 2.79
C PHE A 4 -17.36 -4.61 1.58
N LEU A 5 -16.06 -4.40 1.39
CA LEU A 5 -15.56 -3.68 0.20
C LEU A 5 -15.89 -4.45 -1.09
N ALA A 6 -15.62 -5.75 -1.11
CA ALA A 6 -15.87 -6.61 -2.25
C ALA A 6 -17.36 -6.82 -2.55
N SER A 7 -18.26 -6.72 -1.55
CA SER A 7 -19.71 -6.89 -1.77
C SER A 7 -20.44 -5.58 -2.02
N SER A 8 -20.09 -4.52 -1.28
CA SER A 8 -20.90 -3.28 -1.21
C SER A 8 -20.37 -2.19 -2.14
N TYR A 9 -19.11 -2.27 -2.56
CA TYR A 9 -18.46 -1.24 -3.40
C TYR A 9 -17.82 -1.81 -4.66
N ASN A 10 -18.13 -3.05 -5.03
CA ASN A 10 -17.57 -3.72 -6.22
C ASN A 10 -17.73 -2.90 -7.51
N GLU A 11 -18.85 -2.18 -7.66
CA GLU A 11 -19.12 -1.35 -8.84
C GLU A 11 -18.39 0.00 -8.82
N ARG A 12 -17.86 0.41 -7.67
CA ARG A 12 -17.10 1.67 -7.51
C ARG A 12 -15.59 1.46 -7.47
N ILE A 13 -15.15 0.21 -7.32
CA ILE A 13 -13.74 -0.18 -7.26
C ILE A 13 -13.39 -0.87 -8.57
N GLY A 14 -12.37 -0.35 -9.28
CA GLY A 14 -11.88 -0.98 -10.50
C GLY A 14 -11.12 -2.27 -10.22
N ILE A 15 -10.15 -2.22 -9.32
CA ILE A 15 -9.31 -3.35 -8.88
C ILE A 15 -9.11 -3.25 -7.37
N LEU A 16 -9.15 -4.39 -6.68
CA LEU A 16 -8.79 -4.53 -5.27
C LEU A 16 -7.64 -5.53 -5.13
N ASP A 17 -6.42 -5.02 -5.03
CA ASP A 17 -5.26 -5.86 -4.72
C ASP A 17 -5.02 -5.91 -3.21
N ILE A 18 -4.82 -7.12 -2.69
CA ILE A 18 -4.48 -7.37 -1.28
C ILE A 18 -3.08 -7.94 -1.24
N ILE A 19 -2.20 -7.30 -0.47
CA ILE A 19 -0.83 -7.74 -0.27
C ILE A 19 -0.72 -8.46 1.08
N THR A 20 -0.06 -9.62 1.12
CA THR A 20 0.23 -10.38 2.34
C THR A 20 1.71 -10.75 2.38
N ASN A 21 2.28 -10.89 3.57
CA ASN A 21 3.66 -11.32 3.78
C ASN A 21 3.84 -12.85 3.80
N GLY A 22 2.79 -13.61 3.46
CA GLY A 22 2.88 -15.06 3.34
C GLY A 22 2.92 -15.81 4.68
N THR A 23 2.44 -15.22 5.77
CA THR A 23 2.48 -15.84 7.12
C THR A 23 1.15 -16.43 7.58
N ILE A 24 0.03 -15.89 7.13
CA ILE A 24 -1.31 -16.27 7.60
C ILE A 24 -2.13 -16.74 6.41
N VAL A 25 -2.59 -17.99 6.46
CA VAL A 25 -3.52 -18.56 5.49
C VAL A 25 -4.90 -17.94 5.75
N PRO A 26 -5.55 -17.29 4.77
CA PRO A 26 -6.91 -16.79 4.92
C PRO A 26 -7.87 -17.94 5.22
N ASP A 27 -8.83 -17.73 6.11
CA ASP A 27 -9.85 -18.73 6.40
C ASP A 27 -10.80 -18.95 5.21
N GLU A 28 -11.54 -20.04 5.24
CA GLU A 28 -12.46 -20.43 4.16
C GLU A 28 -13.53 -19.37 3.89
N ARG A 29 -14.01 -18.67 4.93
CA ARG A 29 -15.04 -17.63 4.80
C ARG A 29 -14.49 -16.42 4.04
N THR A 30 -13.26 -16.03 4.32
CA THR A 30 -12.54 -14.99 3.60
C THR A 30 -12.29 -15.41 2.15
N LEU A 31 -11.76 -16.62 1.92
CA LEU A 31 -11.53 -17.14 0.57
C LEU A 31 -12.81 -17.16 -0.28
N LYS A 32 -13.91 -17.69 0.26
CA LYS A 32 -15.24 -17.66 -0.38
C LYS A 32 -15.76 -16.27 -0.70
N SER A 33 -15.32 -15.25 0.04
CA SER A 33 -15.76 -13.88 -0.18
C SER A 33 -14.89 -13.20 -1.25
N LEU A 34 -13.58 -13.45 -1.23
CA LEU A 34 -12.63 -12.97 -2.23
C LEU A 34 -12.95 -13.54 -3.62
N SER A 35 -13.31 -14.81 -3.70
CA SER A 35 -13.59 -15.50 -4.97
C SER A 35 -14.86 -15.00 -5.69
N ARG A 36 -15.67 -14.14 -5.07
CA ARG A 36 -16.91 -13.61 -5.67
C ARG A 36 -16.68 -12.51 -6.70
N SER A 37 -15.47 -11.94 -6.77
CA SER A 37 -15.15 -10.85 -7.67
C SER A 37 -13.88 -11.13 -8.44
N ASN A 38 -13.95 -11.00 -9.77
CA ASN A 38 -12.79 -11.07 -10.65
C ASN A 38 -11.91 -9.80 -10.58
N LYS A 39 -12.33 -8.78 -9.82
CA LYS A 39 -11.57 -7.53 -9.58
C LYS A 39 -10.59 -7.67 -8.42
N VAL A 40 -10.63 -8.78 -7.69
CA VAL A 40 -9.76 -9.04 -6.54
C VAL A 40 -8.51 -9.77 -7.00
N GLY A 41 -7.34 -9.23 -6.64
CA GLY A 41 -6.04 -9.86 -6.82
C GLY A 41 -5.32 -10.01 -5.49
N ILE A 42 -4.59 -11.12 -5.30
CA ILE A 42 -3.75 -11.31 -4.12
C ILE A 42 -2.28 -11.29 -4.52
N ILE A 43 -1.48 -10.54 -3.78
CA ILE A 43 -0.04 -10.50 -3.95
C ILE A 43 0.61 -11.07 -2.70
N VAL A 44 1.34 -12.17 -2.85
CA VAL A 44 2.04 -12.83 -1.76
C VAL A 44 3.51 -12.43 -1.80
N ASP A 45 3.92 -11.58 -0.87
CA ASP A 45 5.31 -11.18 -0.69
C ASP A 45 6.04 -12.24 0.13
N ASN A 46 6.90 -12.98 -0.56
CA ASN A 46 7.69 -14.05 0.01
C ASN A 46 9.06 -13.50 0.43
N TYR A 47 9.23 -13.28 1.73
CA TYR A 47 10.45 -12.80 2.38
C TYR A 47 11.42 -13.93 2.75
N GLY A 48 11.16 -15.16 2.27
CA GLY A 48 11.96 -16.33 2.53
C GLY A 48 11.33 -17.28 3.55
N PRO A 49 11.78 -18.55 3.59
CA PRO A 49 11.12 -19.61 4.34
C PRO A 49 11.07 -19.36 5.86
N ALA A 50 11.98 -18.55 6.41
CA ALA A 50 11.99 -18.19 7.82
C ALA A 50 10.88 -17.18 8.19
N LEU A 51 10.56 -16.25 7.28
CA LEU A 51 9.63 -15.16 7.52
C LEU A 51 8.25 -15.40 6.91
N SER A 52 8.19 -16.01 5.72
CA SER A 52 6.97 -16.26 4.94
C SER A 52 6.64 -17.75 4.91
N LYS A 53 6.31 -18.30 6.09
CA LYS A 53 6.21 -19.75 6.34
C LYS A 53 5.03 -20.44 5.64
N SER A 54 4.03 -19.69 5.20
CA SER A 54 2.76 -20.22 4.67
C SER A 54 2.53 -19.88 3.20
N VAL A 55 3.55 -19.45 2.46
CA VAL A 55 3.41 -19.07 1.04
C VAL A 55 2.77 -20.18 0.22
N GLN A 56 3.25 -21.42 0.34
CA GLN A 56 2.71 -22.56 -0.40
C GLN A 56 1.24 -22.84 -0.03
N GLN A 57 0.92 -22.86 1.27
CA GLN A 57 -0.44 -23.10 1.75
C GLN A 57 -1.41 -22.01 1.27
N ILE A 58 -0.95 -20.75 1.25
CA ILE A 58 -1.72 -19.62 0.73
C ILE A 58 -1.95 -19.79 -0.77
N THR A 59 -0.92 -20.09 -1.56
CA THR A 59 -1.07 -20.25 -3.01
C THR A 59 -1.99 -21.42 -3.35
N ASP A 60 -1.89 -22.53 -2.63
CA ASP A 60 -2.76 -23.69 -2.82
C ASP A 60 -4.22 -23.34 -2.53
N ALA A 61 -4.48 -22.67 -1.41
CA ALA A 61 -5.81 -22.20 -1.07
C ALA A 61 -6.38 -21.22 -2.11
N LEU A 62 -5.57 -20.24 -2.56
CA LEU A 62 -6.00 -19.29 -3.58
C LEU A 62 -6.30 -19.98 -4.93
N ASN A 63 -5.48 -20.97 -5.31
CA ASN A 63 -5.72 -21.81 -6.49
C ASN A 63 -7.03 -22.59 -6.38
N THR A 64 -7.27 -23.27 -5.25
CA THR A 64 -8.51 -24.03 -5.00
C THR A 64 -9.76 -23.15 -5.15
N PHE A 65 -9.70 -21.90 -4.73
CA PHE A 65 -10.80 -20.95 -4.83
C PHE A 65 -10.85 -20.15 -6.14
N GLY A 66 -9.93 -20.41 -7.08
CA GLY A 66 -9.86 -19.71 -8.37
C GLY A 66 -9.55 -18.20 -8.24
N ILE A 67 -8.84 -17.80 -7.18
CA ILE A 67 -8.53 -16.39 -6.91
C ILE A 67 -7.23 -16.02 -7.62
N LYS A 68 -7.27 -14.96 -8.44
CA LYS A 68 -6.09 -14.42 -9.14
C LYS A 68 -5.03 -14.01 -8.13
N HIS A 69 -3.81 -14.51 -8.30
CA HIS A 69 -2.70 -14.14 -7.42
C HIS A 69 -1.34 -14.22 -8.10
N ILE A 70 -0.36 -13.58 -7.47
CA ILE A 70 1.07 -13.68 -7.82
C ILE A 70 1.90 -13.84 -6.54
N VAL A 71 3.06 -14.47 -6.66
CA VAL A 71 4.08 -14.53 -5.60
C VAL A 71 5.27 -13.67 -6.01
N ARG A 72 5.69 -12.75 -5.15
CA ARG A 72 6.89 -11.93 -5.32
C ARG A 72 7.96 -12.41 -4.35
N LYS A 73 9.08 -12.90 -4.89
CA LYS A 73 10.23 -13.33 -4.08
C LYS A 73 11.05 -12.11 -3.67
N TYR A 74 11.31 -11.90 -2.38
CA TYR A 74 12.06 -10.75 -1.85
C TYR A 74 13.33 -11.14 -1.07
N TYR A 75 13.87 -12.32 -1.34
CA TYR A 75 15.09 -12.85 -0.74
C TYR A 75 15.96 -13.54 -1.79
N GLY A 76 17.26 -13.68 -1.51
CA GLY A 76 18.24 -14.26 -2.45
C GLY A 76 18.67 -13.28 -3.55
N GLU A 77 19.56 -13.75 -4.42
CA GLU A 77 20.12 -12.95 -5.53
C GLU A 77 19.11 -12.69 -6.65
N ASP A 78 18.09 -13.53 -6.77
CA ASP A 78 17.00 -13.46 -7.73
C ASP A 78 15.73 -12.80 -7.14
N ALA A 79 15.90 -11.88 -6.19
CA ALA A 79 14.80 -11.11 -5.62
C ALA A 79 14.09 -10.28 -6.71
N TYR A 80 12.78 -10.14 -6.57
CA TYR A 80 11.90 -9.40 -7.45
C TYR A 80 12.40 -7.96 -7.63
N TYR A 81 12.58 -7.54 -8.88
CA TYR A 81 13.22 -6.27 -9.27
C TYR A 81 14.60 -6.03 -8.63
N ASN A 82 15.39 -7.10 -8.45
CA ASN A 82 16.73 -7.05 -7.83
C ASN A 82 16.71 -6.57 -6.37
N GLY A 83 15.58 -6.71 -5.68
CA GLY A 83 15.46 -6.47 -4.24
C GLY A 83 14.85 -5.13 -3.85
N TRP A 84 15.37 -4.57 -2.76
CA TRP A 84 14.75 -3.44 -2.06
C TRP A 84 15.38 -2.11 -2.45
N ILE A 85 14.53 -1.09 -2.61
CA ILE A 85 14.99 0.30 -2.67
C ILE A 85 15.11 0.81 -1.24
N ASP A 86 16.29 1.28 -0.86
CA ASP A 86 16.49 1.92 0.43
C ASP A 86 15.88 3.33 0.43
N MET A 87 14.88 3.52 1.28
CA MET A 87 14.22 4.81 1.53
C MET A 87 14.40 5.27 2.99
N SER A 88 15.43 4.78 3.67
CA SER A 88 15.68 5.04 5.10
C SER A 88 16.47 6.31 5.39
N ASP A 89 17.19 6.87 4.41
CA ASP A 89 17.92 8.12 4.57
C ASP A 89 16.99 9.35 4.53
N LEU A 90 16.57 9.74 5.73
CA LEU A 90 15.71 10.89 6.00
C LEU A 90 16.50 12.15 6.42
N SER A 91 17.82 12.18 6.22
CA SER A 91 18.63 13.34 6.61
C SER A 91 18.23 14.61 5.84
N LYS A 92 18.36 15.77 6.48
CA LYS A 92 18.04 17.06 5.82
C LYS A 92 18.99 17.27 4.63
N ARG A 93 18.42 17.57 3.46
CA ARG A 93 19.18 17.76 2.21
C ARG A 93 19.57 19.22 1.95
N HIS A 94 19.21 20.15 2.85
CA HIS A 94 19.52 21.59 2.77
C HIS A 94 19.25 22.24 1.41
N ARG A 95 18.23 21.74 0.68
CA ARG A 95 17.83 22.24 -0.63
C ARG A 95 17.09 23.56 -0.51
N THR A 96 17.27 24.42 -1.50
CA THR A 96 16.42 25.58 -1.75
C THR A 96 15.00 25.14 -2.12
N GLU A 97 14.05 26.09 -2.11
CA GLU A 97 12.67 25.82 -2.50
C GLU A 97 12.55 25.35 -3.96
N ASP A 98 13.32 25.96 -4.86
CA ASP A 98 13.31 25.59 -6.30
C ASP A 98 13.91 24.21 -6.55
N GLU A 99 14.96 23.84 -5.81
CA GLU A 99 15.51 22.48 -5.85
C GLU A 99 14.52 21.45 -5.33
N ASN A 100 13.79 21.76 -4.24
CA ASN A 100 12.74 20.90 -3.73
C ASN A 100 11.62 20.71 -4.77
N LYS A 101 11.16 21.79 -5.42
CA LYS A 101 10.17 21.71 -6.51
C LYS A 101 10.69 20.87 -7.68
N SER A 102 11.95 21.02 -8.07
CA SER A 102 12.58 20.25 -9.15
C SER A 102 12.71 18.75 -8.83
N VAL A 103 13.03 18.39 -7.58
CA VAL A 103 13.04 16.99 -7.15
C VAL A 103 11.62 16.42 -7.09
N TYR A 104 10.67 17.18 -6.54
CA TYR A 104 9.27 16.76 -6.43
C TYR A 104 8.65 16.48 -7.81
N LYS A 105 8.91 17.33 -8.81
CA LYS A 105 8.47 17.13 -10.21
C LYS A 105 9.11 15.95 -10.94
N ARG A 106 10.07 15.26 -10.31
CA ARG A 106 10.70 14.04 -10.85
C ARG A 106 10.41 12.81 -10.00
N CYS A 107 9.70 12.98 -8.89
CA CYS A 107 9.35 11.88 -8.00
C CYS A 107 8.26 11.01 -8.64
N ILE A 108 8.45 9.69 -8.55
CA ILE A 108 7.50 8.74 -9.11
C ILE A 108 6.12 8.81 -8.43
N PHE A 109 6.09 9.13 -7.14
CA PHE A 109 4.86 9.17 -6.34
C PHE A 109 4.00 10.40 -6.62
N SER A 110 4.61 11.55 -6.92
CA SER A 110 3.90 12.78 -7.27
C SER A 110 3.42 12.79 -8.72
N GLU A 111 4.27 12.42 -9.67
CA GLU A 111 3.97 12.60 -11.10
C GLU A 111 3.35 11.37 -11.77
N LYS A 112 3.83 10.16 -11.44
CA LYS A 112 3.49 8.96 -12.22
C LYS A 112 2.47 8.06 -11.56
N PHE A 113 2.59 7.86 -10.25
CA PHE A 113 1.77 6.87 -9.53
C PHE A 113 0.46 7.46 -9.02
N GLN A 114 0.42 8.75 -8.66
CA GLN A 114 -0.77 9.44 -8.12
C GLN A 114 -1.55 8.57 -7.11
N ARG A 115 -0.82 7.94 -6.18
CA ARG A 115 -1.40 7.05 -5.16
C ARG A 115 -1.47 7.75 -3.83
N PHE A 116 -2.51 7.42 -3.08
CA PHE A 116 -2.62 7.81 -1.69
C PHE A 116 -2.36 6.61 -0.79
N LEU A 117 -1.61 6.84 0.28
CA LEU A 117 -1.49 5.94 1.41
C LEU A 117 -2.44 6.41 2.50
N ILE A 118 -3.34 5.54 2.94
CA ILE A 118 -4.25 5.84 4.06
C ILE A 118 -3.82 5.02 5.27
N VAL A 119 -3.45 5.69 6.36
CA VAL A 119 -3.07 5.06 7.63
C VAL A 119 -3.69 5.85 8.78
N ASP A 120 -4.37 5.16 9.69
CA ASP A 120 -5.04 5.76 10.86
C ASP A 120 -5.94 6.95 10.51
N GLY A 121 -6.72 6.81 9.43
CA GLY A 121 -7.63 7.86 8.95
C GLY A 121 -6.96 9.03 8.23
N LYS A 122 -5.63 9.04 8.14
CA LYS A 122 -4.87 10.09 7.47
C LYS A 122 -4.42 9.64 6.09
N MET A 123 -4.61 10.50 5.11
CA MET A 123 -4.26 10.30 3.71
C MET A 123 -2.96 11.04 3.39
N TYR A 124 -1.97 10.32 2.89
CA TYR A 124 -0.63 10.78 2.54
C TYR A 124 -0.34 10.52 1.06
N ILE A 125 0.50 11.36 0.44
CA ILE A 125 0.99 11.11 -0.93
C ILE A 125 2.06 10.01 -0.95
N CYS A 126 2.83 9.84 0.12
CA CYS A 126 3.94 8.88 0.14
C CYS A 126 4.17 8.30 1.55
N ALA A 127 4.62 7.04 1.60
CA ALA A 127 5.01 6.36 2.84
C ALA A 127 6.16 7.04 3.58
N VAL A 128 7.08 7.70 2.86
CA VAL A 128 8.19 8.47 3.46
C VAL A 128 7.64 9.64 4.27
N CYS A 129 6.64 10.35 3.76
CA CYS A 129 5.98 11.45 4.50
C CYS A 129 5.39 10.95 5.81
N LYS A 130 4.65 9.83 5.76
CA LYS A 130 4.09 9.17 6.96
C LYS A 130 5.19 8.79 7.95
N ARG A 131 6.33 8.28 7.47
CA ARG A 131 7.46 7.91 8.32
C ARG A 131 8.09 9.13 8.98
N CYS A 132 8.34 10.21 8.24
CA CYS A 132 8.87 11.46 8.77
C CYS A 132 7.96 12.05 9.86
N GLU A 133 6.63 12.02 9.66
CA GLU A 133 5.67 12.41 10.70
C GLU A 133 5.81 11.54 11.95
N SER A 134 5.84 10.20 11.80
CA SER A 134 5.94 9.30 12.95
C SER A 134 7.23 9.47 13.77
N LEU A 135 8.24 10.15 13.19
CA LEU A 135 9.51 10.47 13.82
C LEU A 135 9.61 11.95 14.23
N ASN A 136 8.54 12.74 14.07
CA ASN A 136 8.51 14.18 14.32
C ASN A 136 9.57 14.98 13.54
N LEU A 137 9.91 14.54 12.32
CA LEU A 137 10.95 15.19 11.47
C LEU A 137 10.38 16.30 10.56
N VAL A 138 9.08 16.32 10.34
CA VAL A 138 8.37 17.29 9.49
C VAL A 138 7.19 17.88 10.25
N ASN A 139 6.83 19.12 9.92
CA ASN A 139 5.62 19.72 10.46
C ASN A 139 4.42 19.08 9.75
N ALA A 140 3.81 18.12 10.43
CA ALA A 140 3.01 17.09 9.79
C ALA A 140 1.65 17.59 9.27
N HIS A 141 1.24 18.81 9.62
CA HIS A 141 -0.06 19.40 9.27
C HIS A 141 -0.23 19.79 7.79
N ILE A 142 0.87 19.86 7.02
CA ILE A 142 0.85 20.43 5.67
C ILE A 142 0.64 19.34 4.60
N ASP A 143 1.30 18.18 4.73
CA ASP A 143 1.43 17.19 3.65
C ASP A 143 0.51 15.97 3.80
N ARG A 144 -0.59 16.12 4.56
CA ARG A 144 -1.62 15.09 4.72
C ARG A 144 -3.03 15.67 4.81
N ILE A 145 -4.01 14.83 4.55
CA ILE A 145 -5.42 15.10 4.83
C ILE A 145 -5.87 14.14 5.93
N ASP A 146 -6.36 14.68 7.05
CA ASP A 146 -7.03 13.87 8.07
C ASP A 146 -8.51 13.70 7.67
N LEU A 147 -8.90 12.47 7.36
CA LEU A 147 -10.25 12.18 6.86
C LEU A 147 -11.29 12.35 7.97
N PHE A 148 -10.89 12.29 9.24
CA PHE A 148 -11.75 12.44 10.42
C PHE A 148 -11.71 13.85 11.03
N ASP A 149 -11.03 14.80 10.40
CA ASP A 149 -11.03 16.19 10.87
C ASP A 149 -12.40 16.85 10.61
N ASP A 150 -13.20 16.99 11.67
CA ASP A 150 -14.54 17.58 11.60
C ASP A 150 -14.53 19.11 11.47
N LEU A 151 -13.37 19.76 11.62
CA LEU A 151 -13.22 21.21 11.39
C LEU A 151 -13.18 21.55 9.90
N LEU A 152 -12.88 20.57 9.04
CA LEU A 152 -12.84 20.75 7.59
C LEU A 152 -14.08 20.13 6.93
N SER A 153 -14.81 20.95 6.18
CA SER A 153 -15.86 20.47 5.29
C SER A 153 -15.30 19.53 4.22
N LYS A 154 -16.19 18.70 3.64
CA LYS A 154 -15.84 17.79 2.54
C LYS A 154 -15.23 18.54 1.34
N GLU A 155 -15.73 19.72 1.01
CA GLU A 155 -15.19 20.53 -0.10
C GLU A 155 -13.80 21.09 0.24
N GLN A 156 -13.56 21.53 1.48
CA GLN A 156 -12.22 21.93 1.92
C GLN A 156 -11.23 20.76 1.87
N LYS A 157 -11.65 19.54 2.24
CA LYS A 157 -10.79 18.34 2.14
C LYS A 157 -10.47 17.95 0.69
N LYS A 158 -11.36 18.23 -0.27
CA LYS A 158 -11.12 17.95 -1.70
C LYS A 158 -10.17 18.94 -2.37
N ASN A 159 -10.12 20.18 -1.89
CA ASN A 159 -9.31 21.26 -2.46
C ASN A 159 -7.93 21.39 -1.80
N LYS A 160 -7.61 20.52 -0.83
CA LYS A 160 -6.28 20.34 -0.27
C LYS A 160 -5.47 19.37 -1.12
#